data_AF-A0A7T5E7Z8-F1
#
_entry.id   AF-A0A7T5E7Z8-F1
#
_cell.length_a   1.000
_cell.length_b   1.000
_cell.length_c   1.000
_cell.angle_alpha   90.00
_cell.angle_beta   90.00
_cell.angle_gamma   90.00
#
_symmetry.space_group_name_H-M   'P 1'
#
loop_
_entity.id
_entity.type
_entity.pdbx_description
1 polymer ?
#
loop_
_entity_poly.entity_id
_entity_poly.type
_entity_poly.pdbx_seq_one_letter_code
_entity_poly.pdbx_strand_id
1 'polypeptide(L)'
;MDMEICLSQSATKRLDRLKSILGAAESAIIERAIYELHARLIVEESGLDSSPQTLLEILDRANLLKGFYHCSRNALGAGHPDNTPLILEAHTEEEAWQRMAMLFPFETEQGFTIRLVNPLSL
;
A
#
# COMPACT_ATOMS: atom_id res chain seq x y z
N MET A 1 -7.04 16.31 26.24
CA MET A 1 -7.67 17.31 25.36
C MET A 1 -7.46 16.80 23.95
N ASP A 2 -8.53 16.47 23.24
CA ASP A 2 -8.41 16.10 21.83
C ASP A 2 -8.01 17.34 21.04
N MET A 3 -6.85 17.29 20.39
CA MET A 3 -6.32 18.37 19.59
C MET A 3 -7.10 18.39 18.27
N GLU A 4 -7.70 19.52 17.89
CA GLU A 4 -8.46 19.60 16.63
C GLU A 4 -7.53 20.02 15.49
N ILE A 5 -7.38 19.16 14.47
CA ILE A 5 -6.59 19.48 13.27
C ILE A 5 -7.48 20.11 12.22
N CYS A 6 -7.29 21.40 11.99
CA CYS A 6 -7.97 22.13 10.92
C CYS A 6 -7.26 21.90 9.58
N LEU A 7 -7.81 21.01 8.75
CA LEU A 7 -7.38 20.85 7.37
C LEU A 7 -7.95 21.96 6.48
N SER A 8 -7.23 22.29 5.39
CA SER A 8 -7.80 23.16 4.35
C SER A 8 -9.04 22.53 3.72
N GLN A 9 -9.99 23.35 3.26
CA GLN A 9 -11.24 22.88 2.64
C GLN A 9 -11.01 21.88 1.49
N SER A 10 -9.92 22.06 0.72
CA SER A 10 -9.53 21.14 -0.37
C SER A 10 -9.04 19.80 0.18
N ALA A 11 -8.23 19.81 1.23
CA ALA A 11 -7.73 18.60 1.89
C ALA A 11 -8.87 17.82 2.58
N THR A 12 -9.80 18.51 3.25
CA THR A 12 -10.99 17.90 3.85
C THR A 12 -11.82 17.18 2.79
N LYS A 13 -12.15 17.83 1.66
CA LYS A 13 -12.91 17.19 0.57
C LYS A 13 -12.23 15.95 0.01
N ARG A 14 -10.89 15.94 -0.08
CA ARG A 14 -10.13 14.77 -0.54
C ARG A 14 -10.14 13.66 0.49
N LEU A 15 -9.96 13.98 1.77
CA LEU A 15 -10.05 13.03 2.87
C LEU A 15 -11.44 12.41 2.95
N ASP A 16 -12.51 13.19 2.84
CA ASP A 16 -13.89 12.69 2.84
C ASP A 16 -14.15 11.73 1.67
N ARG A 17 -13.66 12.08 0.48
CA ARG A 17 -13.77 11.19 -0.68
C ARG A 17 -12.99 9.90 -0.48
N LEU A 18 -11.79 9.98 0.10
CA LEU A 18 -10.98 8.81 0.44
C LEU A 18 -11.70 7.91 1.47
N LYS A 19 -12.23 8.49 2.55
CA LYS A 19 -13.02 7.81 3.58
C LYS A 19 -14.33 7.21 3.05
N SER A 20 -14.92 7.80 2.00
CA SER A 20 -16.12 7.24 1.37
C SER A 20 -15.86 5.95 0.57
N ILE A 21 -14.59 5.71 0.20
CA ILE A 21 -14.16 4.52 -0.55
C ILE A 21 -13.56 3.48 0.41
N LEU A 22 -12.91 3.95 1.48
CA LEU A 22 -12.26 3.11 2.47
C LEU A 22 -13.21 2.64 3.57
N GLY A 23 -12.88 1.50 4.19
CA GLY A 23 -13.55 1.03 5.39
C GLY A 23 -13.24 1.91 6.61
N ALA A 24 -13.95 1.64 7.70
CA ALA A 24 -13.77 2.39 8.95
C ALA A 24 -12.36 2.20 9.56
N ALA A 25 -11.76 1.02 9.37
CA ALA A 25 -10.43 0.72 9.89
C ALA A 25 -9.34 1.51 9.15
N GLU A 26 -9.38 1.52 7.82
CA GLU A 26 -8.42 2.23 6.98
C GLU A 26 -8.57 3.75 7.14
N SER A 27 -9.81 4.23 7.25
CA SER A 27 -10.10 5.63 7.56
C SER A 27 -9.48 6.07 8.89
N ALA A 28 -9.58 5.25 9.93
CA ALA A 28 -8.99 5.54 11.24
C ALA A 28 -7.45 5.58 11.19
N ILE A 29 -6.81 4.76 10.35
CA ILE A 29 -5.35 4.79 10.20
C ILE A 29 -4.90 6.09 9.52
N ILE A 30 -5.63 6.55 8.50
CA ILE A 30 -5.31 7.82 7.81
C ILE A 30 -5.48 9.01 8.73
N GLU A 31 -6.57 9.05 9.51
CA GLU A 31 -6.76 10.08 10.52
C GLU A 31 -5.63 10.07 11.54
N ARG A 32 -5.26 8.89 12.04
CA ARG A 32 -4.13 8.74 12.95
C ARG A 32 -2.82 9.21 12.33
N ALA A 33 -2.55 8.92 11.06
CA ALA A 33 -1.36 9.39 10.36
C ALA A 33 -1.32 10.93 10.25
N ILE A 34 -2.47 11.57 9.99
CA ILE A 34 -2.59 13.03 9.98
C ILE A 34 -2.29 13.59 11.38
N TYR A 35 -2.83 12.97 12.43
CA TYR A 35 -2.57 13.35 13.82
C TYR A 35 -1.10 13.22 14.20
N GLU A 36 -0.48 12.10 13.87
CA GLU A 36 0.93 11.84 14.17
C GLU A 36 1.85 12.81 13.41
N LEU A 37 1.55 13.11 12.15
CA LEU A 37 2.32 14.08 11.36
C LEU A 37 2.21 15.49 11.95
N HIS A 38 1.00 15.93 12.30
CA HIS A 38 0.79 17.24 12.89
C HIS A 38 1.45 17.36 14.27
N ALA A 39 1.36 16.33 15.11
CA ALA A 39 2.05 16.29 16.39
C ALA A 39 3.56 16.39 16.22
N ARG A 40 4.14 15.69 15.23
CA ARG A 40 5.57 15.82 14.90
C ARG A 40 5.94 17.22 14.45
N LEU A 41 5.17 17.84 13.55
CA LEU A 41 5.44 19.19 13.08
C LEU A 41 5.39 20.24 14.22
N ILE A 42 4.47 20.07 15.17
CA ILE A 42 4.40 20.93 16.37
C ILE A 42 5.60 20.69 17.30
N VAL A 43 6.03 19.43 17.47
CA VAL A 43 7.16 19.09 18.34
C VAL A 43 8.52 19.44 17.69
N GLU A 44 8.64 19.34 16.37
CA GLU A 44 9.85 19.69 15.59
C GLU A 44 10.18 21.20 15.64
N GLU A 45 9.21 22.08 15.93
CA GLU A 45 9.49 23.49 16.27
C GLU A 45 10.27 23.66 17.59
N SER A 46 10.42 22.61 18.41
CA SER A 46 11.08 22.66 19.72
C SER A 46 12.39 21.86 19.84
N GLY A 47 12.93 21.36 18.72
CA GLY A 47 14.31 20.88 18.64
C GLY A 47 14.47 19.40 18.98
N LEU A 48 14.73 18.61 17.94
CA LEU A 48 15.75 17.56 17.89
C LEU A 48 15.72 16.93 16.50
N ASP A 49 16.88 16.47 16.10
CA ASP A 49 17.29 15.99 14.78
C ASP A 49 16.59 14.67 14.37
N SER A 50 15.25 14.67 14.30
CA SER A 50 14.46 13.58 13.73
C SER A 50 13.87 14.07 12.42
N SER A 51 14.47 13.68 11.31
CA SER A 51 14.00 14.06 9.98
C SER A 51 12.50 13.73 9.84
N PRO A 52 11.65 14.68 9.39
CA PRO A 52 10.23 14.44 9.22
C PRO A 52 10.03 13.27 8.26
N GLN A 53 9.48 12.17 8.77
CA GLN A 53 9.18 11.01 7.93
C GLN A 53 8.08 11.38 6.95
N THR A 54 8.27 11.00 5.70
CA THR A 54 7.31 11.30 4.65
C THR A 54 6.02 10.50 4.87
N LEU A 55 4.88 11.02 4.39
CA LEU A 55 3.60 10.29 4.44
C LEU A 55 3.73 8.88 3.84
N LEU A 56 4.57 8.71 2.81
CA LEU A 56 4.89 7.41 2.22
C LEU A 56 5.48 6.43 3.25
N GLU A 57 6.44 6.84 4.06
CA GLU A 57 7.06 5.98 5.07
C GLU A 57 6.07 5.60 6.19
N ILE A 58 5.14 6.49 6.51
CA ILE A 58 4.08 6.21 7.49
C ILE A 58 3.09 5.18 6.93
N LEU A 59 2.65 5.36 5.68
CA LEU A 59 1.74 4.44 5.02
C LEU A 59 2.38 3.07 4.77
N ASP A 60 3.67 3.04 4.44
CA ASP A 60 4.46 1.81 4.27
C ASP A 60 4.53 1.01 5.57
N ARG A 61 4.89 1.66 6.69
CA ARG A 61 4.91 1.03 8.02
C ARG A 61 3.56 0.51 8.48
N ALA A 62 2.47 1.15 8.06
CA ALA A 62 1.12 0.70 8.35
C ALA A 62 0.64 -0.43 7.42
N ASN A 63 1.50 -0.93 6.52
CA ASN A 63 1.16 -1.88 5.45
C ASN A 63 0.03 -1.38 4.52
N LEU A 64 -0.24 -0.08 4.48
CA LEU A 64 -1.32 0.51 3.69
C LEU A 64 -0.94 0.76 2.23
N LEU A 65 0.35 0.67 1.89
CA LEU A 65 0.82 0.74 0.51
C LEU A 65 0.81 -0.61 -0.22
N LYS A 66 0.43 -1.69 0.48
CA LYS A 66 0.37 -3.00 -0.14
C LYS A 66 -0.82 -3.09 -1.10
N GLY A 67 -0.54 -3.51 -2.32
CA GLY A 67 -1.53 -3.90 -3.31
C GLY A 67 -1.63 -5.41 -3.43
N PHE A 68 -2.75 -5.88 -3.95
CA PHE A 68 -2.89 -7.27 -4.38
C PHE A 68 -2.48 -7.39 -5.85
N TYR A 69 -1.67 -8.39 -6.17
CA TYR A 69 -1.16 -8.66 -7.50
C TYR A 69 -1.58 -10.04 -7.97
N HIS A 70 -2.14 -10.09 -9.17
CA HIS A 70 -2.44 -11.33 -9.87
C HIS A 70 -1.19 -11.79 -10.62
N CYS A 71 -0.68 -12.95 -10.24
CA CYS A 71 0.61 -13.47 -10.66
C CYS A 71 0.42 -14.82 -11.37
N SER A 72 1.00 -14.97 -12.57
CA SER A 72 0.92 -16.22 -13.34
C SER A 72 2.28 -16.62 -13.90
N ARG A 73 2.50 -17.92 -14.06
CA ARG A 73 3.76 -18.48 -14.59
C ARG A 73 3.71 -18.46 -16.12
N ASN A 74 4.70 -17.84 -16.76
CA ASN A 74 4.73 -17.78 -18.22
C ASN A 74 5.05 -19.16 -18.83
N ALA A 75 5.88 -19.96 -18.15
CA ALA A 75 6.34 -21.27 -18.62
C ALA A 75 5.21 -22.27 -18.96
N LEU A 76 4.06 -22.16 -18.27
CA LEU A 76 2.96 -23.12 -18.41
C LEU A 76 1.92 -22.67 -19.45
N GLY A 77 1.85 -21.38 -19.81
CA GLY A 77 0.83 -20.85 -20.71
C GLY A 77 -0.56 -20.67 -20.08
N ALA A 78 -1.40 -19.81 -20.67
CA ALA A 78 -2.62 -19.28 -20.03
C ALA A 78 -3.77 -20.29 -19.78
N GLY A 79 -3.67 -21.52 -20.29
CA GLY A 79 -4.71 -22.55 -20.18
C GLY A 79 -4.24 -23.86 -19.55
N HIS A 80 -3.03 -23.91 -19.00
CA HIS A 80 -2.51 -25.12 -18.38
C HIS A 80 -3.14 -25.32 -17.00
N PRO A 81 -3.59 -26.54 -16.65
CA PRO A 81 -4.29 -26.82 -15.40
C PRO A 81 -3.47 -26.40 -14.17
N ASP A 82 -2.15 -26.60 -14.24
CA ASP A 82 -1.26 -26.20 -13.16
C ASP A 82 -0.94 -24.70 -13.15
N ASN A 83 -1.28 -23.91 -14.18
CA ASN A 83 -1.02 -22.46 -14.20
C ASN A 83 -2.14 -21.66 -13.51
N THR A 84 -2.60 -22.13 -12.37
CA THR A 84 -3.57 -21.38 -11.57
C THR A 84 -2.89 -20.08 -11.09
N PRO A 85 -3.45 -18.90 -11.40
CA PRO A 85 -2.88 -17.65 -10.96
C PRO A 85 -2.92 -17.51 -9.43
N LEU A 86 -1.86 -16.93 -8.86
CA LEU A 86 -1.79 -16.61 -7.45
C LEU A 86 -2.11 -15.13 -7.22
N ILE A 87 -2.78 -14.83 -6.13
CA ILE A 87 -2.94 -13.46 -5.63
C ILE A 87 -1.92 -13.26 -4.51
N LEU A 88 -0.98 -12.35 -4.73
CA LEU A 88 0.06 -12.00 -3.76
C LEU A 88 -0.12 -10.57 -3.29
N GLU A 89 0.05 -10.35 -1.99
CA GLU A 89 0.09 -9.02 -1.40
C GLU A 89 1.54 -8.50 -1.42
N ALA A 90 1.81 -7.35 -2.02
CA ALA A 90 3.15 -6.76 -2.14
C ALA A 90 3.08 -5.23 -2.24
N HIS A 91 4.18 -4.51 -1.97
CA HIS A 91 4.24 -3.05 -2.13
C HIS A 91 4.52 -2.64 -3.58
N THR A 92 5.14 -3.52 -4.37
CA THR A 92 5.50 -3.27 -5.77
C THR A 92 5.35 -4.53 -6.62
N GLU A 93 5.31 -4.34 -7.95
CA GLU A 93 5.36 -5.45 -8.91
C GLU A 93 6.66 -6.25 -8.77
N GLU A 94 7.78 -5.59 -8.48
CA GLU A 94 9.09 -6.20 -8.28
C GLU A 94 9.09 -7.15 -7.07
N GLU A 95 8.50 -6.73 -5.95
CA GLU A 95 8.37 -7.57 -4.75
C GLU A 95 7.45 -8.77 -5.01
N ALA A 96 6.34 -8.57 -5.72
CA ALA A 96 5.47 -9.68 -6.14
C ALA A 96 6.22 -10.66 -7.04
N TRP A 97 7.05 -10.17 -7.96
CA TRP A 97 7.89 -10.99 -8.83
C TRP A 97 8.93 -11.79 -8.02
N GLN A 98 9.62 -11.16 -7.08
CA GLN A 98 10.60 -11.85 -6.22
C GLN A 98 9.96 -12.96 -5.39
N ARG A 99 8.74 -12.74 -4.88
CA ARG A 99 7.97 -13.77 -4.19
C ARG A 99 7.59 -14.93 -5.11
N MET A 100 7.20 -14.64 -6.36
CA MET A 100 6.97 -15.68 -7.36
C MET A 100 8.23 -16.49 -7.67
N ALA A 101 9.39 -15.84 -7.83
CA ALA A 101 10.67 -16.52 -8.06
C ALA A 101 11.07 -17.44 -6.90
N MET A 102 10.76 -17.06 -5.65
CA MET A 102 11.00 -17.94 -4.49
C MET A 102 10.08 -19.16 -4.46
N LEU A 103 8.83 -19.01 -4.89
CA LEU A 103 7.85 -20.11 -4.92
C LEU A 103 8.06 -21.05 -6.12
N PHE A 104 8.52 -20.52 -7.25
CA PHE A 104 8.66 -21.21 -8.53
C PHE A 104 10.03 -20.96 -9.15
N PRO A 105 11.12 -21.46 -8.53
CA PRO A 105 12.47 -21.12 -8.92
C PRO A 105 12.82 -21.61 -10.34
N PHE A 106 12.27 -22.75 -10.77
CA PHE A 106 12.53 -23.33 -12.09
C PHE A 106 11.91 -22.51 -13.24
N GLU A 107 10.89 -21.73 -12.94
CA GLU A 107 10.15 -20.89 -13.89
C GLU A 107 10.68 -19.46 -14.00
N THR A 108 11.70 -19.11 -13.19
CA THR A 108 12.27 -17.76 -13.12
C THR A 108 12.84 -17.29 -14.46
N GLU A 109 13.50 -18.17 -15.21
CA GLU A 109 14.09 -17.82 -16.52
C GLU A 109 13.03 -17.48 -17.57
N GLN A 110 11.84 -18.10 -17.49
CA GLN A 110 10.70 -17.83 -18.37
C GLN A 110 9.85 -16.65 -17.87
N GLY A 111 10.04 -16.28 -16.59
CA GLY A 111 9.43 -15.14 -15.95
C GLY A 111 7.96 -15.34 -15.55
N PHE A 112 7.42 -14.28 -14.96
CA PHE A 112 6.06 -14.23 -14.44
C PHE A 112 5.32 -13.04 -15.03
N THR A 113 4.02 -13.20 -15.27
CA THR A 113 3.13 -12.07 -15.58
C THR A 113 2.52 -11.60 -14.26
N ILE A 114 2.83 -10.37 -13.87
CA ILE A 114 2.36 -9.70 -12.65
C ILE A 114 1.43 -8.56 -13.07
N ARG A 115 0.24 -8.48 -12.46
CA ARG A 115 -0.71 -7.40 -12.72
C ARG A 115 -1.35 -6.94 -11.41
N LEU A 116 -1.34 -5.63 -11.15
CA LEU A 116 -2.06 -5.07 -10.02
C LEU A 116 -3.57 -5.39 -10.15
N VAL A 117 -4.14 -5.95 -9.09
CA VAL A 117 -5.58 -6.15 -8.98
C VAL A 117 -6.20 -4.82 -8.62
N ASN A 118 -7.07 -4.32 -9.48
CA ASN A 118 -7.86 -3.16 -9.16
C ASN A 118 -8.89 -3.59 -8.09
N PRO A 119 -8.88 -3.03 -6.88
CA PRO A 119 -9.77 -3.46 -5.80
C PRO A 119 -11.26 -3.28 -6.14
N LEU A 120 -11.58 -2.47 -7.16
CA LEU A 120 -12.93 -2.29 -7.69
C LEU A 120 -13.38 -3.39 -8.68
N SER A 121 -12.52 -4.37 -8.97
CA SER A 121 -12.74 -5.41 -9.98
C SER A 121 -12.67 -6.83 -9.41
N LEU A 122 -12.67 -6.96 -8.07
CA LEU A 122 -12.81 -8.22 -7.34
C LEU A 122 -14.27 -8.50 -6.99
#